data_AF-A0A1T5E0D0-F1
#
_entry.id   AF-A0A1T5E0D0-F1
#
_cell.length_a   1.000
_cell.length_b   1.000
_cell.length_c   1.000
_cell.angle_alpha   90.00
_cell.angle_beta   90.00
_cell.angle_gamma   90.00
#
_symmetry.space_group_name_H-M   'P 1'
#
loop_
_entity.id
_entity.type
_entity.pdbx_description
1 polymer ?
#
loop_
_entity_poly.entity_id
_entity_poly.type
_entity_poly.pdbx_seq_one_letter_code
_entity_poly.pdbx_strand_id
1 'polypeptide(L)'
;MITFHNLLLGHRDRTNAVIGKYVDKYKTSGDAITVMIWNTFVLENARDVIAELTQSGAEVFHQAIINKIKLESRDYEAIREVNLDAASKYQQELKALFDRIS
;
A
#
# COMPACT_ATOMS: atom_id res chain seq x y z
N MET A 1 18.24 19.15 -1.95
CA MET A 1 17.34 19.51 -0.83
C MET A 1 16.13 18.60 -0.90
N ILE A 2 15.77 17.90 0.18
CA ILE A 2 14.56 17.06 0.22
C ILE A 2 13.33 17.97 0.34
N THR A 3 12.30 17.73 -0.48
CA THR A 3 11.02 18.43 -0.42
C THR A 3 9.90 17.48 0.00
N PHE A 4 8.74 18.02 0.39
CA PHE A 4 7.55 17.19 0.64
C PHE A 4 7.20 16.31 -0.57
N HIS A 5 7.31 16.86 -1.79
CA HIS A 5 7.05 16.11 -3.01
C HIS A 5 7.97 14.88 -3.16
N ASN A 6 9.27 15.01 -2.83
CA ASN A 6 10.18 13.87 -2.81
C ASN A 6 9.76 12.79 -1.81
N LEU A 7 9.31 13.20 -0.61
CA LEU A 7 8.86 12.28 0.42
C LEU A 7 7.57 11.55 0.02
N LEU A 8 6.64 12.28 -0.61
CA LEU A 8 5.37 11.73 -1.09
C LEU A 8 5.58 10.74 -2.25
N LEU A 9 6.49 11.04 -3.18
CA LEU A 9 6.88 10.10 -4.23
C LEU A 9 7.49 8.83 -3.64
N GLY A 10 8.42 8.97 -2.68
CA GLY A 10 8.99 7.80 -2.00
C GLY A 10 7.95 6.99 -1.24
N HIS A 11 6.96 7.64 -0.61
CA HIS A 11 5.84 6.95 0.05
C HIS A 11 4.99 6.17 -0.96
N ARG A 12 4.66 6.77 -2.11
CA ARG A 12 3.94 6.08 -3.19
C ARG A 12 4.72 4.86 -3.69
N ASP A 13 6.03 4.96 -3.84
CA ASP A 13 6.85 3.84 -4.31
C ASP A 13 6.91 2.72 -3.25
N ARG A 14 7.01 3.08 -1.96
CA ARG A 14 6.95 2.11 -0.85
C ARG A 14 5.58 1.42 -0.77
N THR A 15 4.48 2.16 -0.86
CA THR A 15 3.12 1.57 -0.83
C THR A 15 2.88 0.65 -2.03
N ASN A 16 3.36 1.02 -3.23
CA ASN A 16 3.36 0.12 -4.39
C ASN A 16 4.15 -1.17 -4.15
N ALA A 17 5.32 -1.08 -3.50
CA ALA A 17 6.12 -2.25 -3.17
C ALA A 17 5.43 -3.16 -2.14
N VAL A 18 4.76 -2.58 -1.14
CA VAL A 18 3.91 -3.33 -0.19
C VAL A 18 2.82 -4.07 -0.95
N ILE A 19 2.10 -3.41 -1.86
CA ILE A 19 1.05 -4.08 -2.65
C ILE A 19 1.63 -5.22 -3.48
N GLY A 20 2.72 -4.96 -4.23
CA GLY A 20 3.39 -5.98 -5.05
C GLY A 20 3.79 -7.22 -4.23
N LYS A 21 4.35 -7.03 -3.03
CA LYS A 21 4.71 -8.11 -2.10
C LYS A 21 3.53 -9.03 -1.79
N TYR A 22 2.35 -8.50 -1.48
CA TYR A 22 1.18 -9.33 -1.14
C TYR A 22 0.50 -9.93 -2.37
N VAL A 23 0.49 -9.22 -3.50
CA VAL A 23 0.01 -9.77 -4.78
C VAL A 23 0.88 -10.94 -5.23
N ASP A 24 2.21 -10.79 -5.16
CA ASP A 24 3.15 -11.86 -5.47
C ASP A 24 2.99 -13.04 -4.51
N LYS A 25 2.82 -12.77 -3.20
CA LYS A 25 2.54 -13.82 -2.20
C LYS A 25 1.30 -14.65 -2.57
N TYR A 26 0.22 -14.02 -3.03
CA TYR A 26 -0.98 -14.75 -3.49
C TYR A 26 -0.67 -15.56 -4.76
N LYS A 27 -0.03 -14.93 -5.74
CA LYS A 27 0.31 -15.56 -7.02
C LYS A 27 1.20 -16.80 -6.86
N THR A 28 2.09 -16.81 -5.88
CA THR A 28 3.03 -17.91 -5.63
C THR A 28 2.56 -18.88 -4.54
N SER A 29 1.37 -18.71 -3.96
CA SER A 29 0.94 -19.55 -2.82
C SER A 29 0.72 -21.01 -3.22
N GLY A 30 0.43 -21.27 -4.50
CA GLY A 30 0.12 -22.61 -5.00
C GLY A 30 -1.28 -23.11 -4.62
N ASP A 31 -2.06 -22.29 -3.92
CA ASP A 31 -3.43 -22.62 -3.54
C ASP A 31 -4.36 -22.65 -4.75
N ALA A 32 -5.44 -23.42 -4.64
CA ALA A 32 -6.49 -23.44 -5.65
C ALA A 32 -7.16 -22.06 -5.75
N ILE A 33 -7.34 -21.56 -6.97
CA ILE A 33 -7.93 -20.25 -7.20
C ILE A 33 -9.44 -20.36 -7.10
N THR A 34 -9.96 -20.02 -5.92
CA THR A 34 -11.39 -20.03 -5.60
C THR A 34 -11.77 -18.75 -4.87
N VAL A 35 -13.05 -18.36 -4.93
CA VAL A 35 -13.56 -17.18 -4.20
C VAL A 35 -13.30 -17.28 -2.70
N MET A 36 -13.42 -18.47 -2.13
CA MET A 36 -13.18 -18.71 -0.70
C MET A 36 -11.71 -18.44 -0.34
N ILE A 37 -10.75 -19.01 -1.09
CA ILE A 37 -9.32 -18.82 -0.83
C ILE A 37 -8.90 -17.37 -1.06
N TRP A 38 -9.42 -16.72 -2.11
CA TRP A 38 -9.19 -15.30 -2.34
C TRP A 38 -9.66 -14.43 -1.16
N ASN A 39 -10.89 -14.64 -0.67
CA ASN A 39 -11.42 -13.93 0.49
C ASN A 39 -10.58 -14.19 1.76
N THR A 40 -10.22 -15.44 2.02
CA THR A 40 -9.36 -15.82 3.15
C THR A 40 -8.02 -15.10 3.08
N PHE A 41 -7.36 -15.12 1.92
CA PHE A 41 -6.08 -14.46 1.73
C PHE A 41 -6.16 -12.96 2.00
N VAL A 42 -7.18 -12.29 1.46
CA VAL A 42 -7.41 -10.85 1.69
C VAL A 42 -7.54 -10.56 3.18
N LEU A 43 -8.37 -11.34 3.90
CA LEU A 43 -8.64 -11.12 5.33
C LEU A 43 -7.42 -11.42 6.22
N GLU A 44 -6.70 -12.52 5.95
CA GLU A 44 -5.52 -12.91 6.73
C GLU A 44 -4.39 -11.88 6.62
N ASN A 45 -4.23 -11.25 5.45
CA ASN A 45 -3.15 -10.30 5.20
C ASN A 45 -3.58 -8.83 5.39
N ALA A 46 -4.88 -8.55 5.56
CA ALA A 46 -5.39 -7.17 5.67
C ALA A 46 -4.72 -6.37 6.80
N ARG A 47 -4.48 -7.02 7.95
CA ARG A 47 -3.82 -6.38 9.09
C ARG A 47 -2.39 -5.97 8.77
N ASP A 48 -1.63 -6.86 8.14
CA ASP A 48 -0.23 -6.61 7.83
C ASP A 48 -0.09 -5.55 6.73
N VAL A 49 -0.94 -5.60 5.70
CA VAL A 49 -1.03 -4.55 4.67
C VAL A 49 -1.32 -3.19 5.32
N ILE A 50 -2.33 -3.10 6.19
CA ILE A 50 -2.67 -1.85 6.88
C ILE A 50 -1.50 -1.36 7.75
N ALA A 51 -0.82 -2.26 8.46
CA ALA A 51 0.32 -1.92 9.30
C ALA A 51 1.48 -1.35 8.46
N GLU A 52 1.83 -2.00 7.34
CA GLU A 52 2.91 -1.57 6.46
C GLU A 52 2.60 -0.22 5.77
N LEU A 53 1.36 -0.02 5.31
CA LEU A 53 0.92 1.26 4.75
C LEU A 53 0.95 2.39 5.80
N THR A 54 0.48 2.09 7.01
CA THR A 54 0.50 3.05 8.14
C THR A 54 1.92 3.43 8.51
N GLN A 55 2.83 2.45 8.61
CA GLN A 55 4.25 2.70 8.86
C GLN A 55 4.86 3.56 7.74
N SER A 56 4.58 3.24 6.48
CA SER A 56 5.09 4.02 5.35
C SER A 56 4.66 5.49 5.39
N GLY A 57 3.40 5.75 5.78
CA GLY A 57 2.90 7.11 6.00
C GLY A 57 3.55 7.79 7.21
N ALA A 58 3.74 7.08 8.31
CA ALA A 58 4.45 7.57 9.50
C ALA A 58 5.88 8.02 9.18
N GLU A 59 6.59 7.29 8.31
CA GLU A 59 7.92 7.66 7.84
C GLU A 59 7.95 9.00 7.10
N VAL A 60 6.89 9.36 6.36
CA VAL A 60 6.80 10.68 5.70
C VAL A 60 6.81 11.80 6.74
N PHE A 61 6.00 11.66 7.79
CA PHE A 61 5.96 12.63 8.88
C PHE A 61 7.31 12.74 9.59
N HIS A 62 7.93 11.60 9.88
CA HIS A 62 9.25 11.56 10.54
C HIS A 62 10.32 12.27 9.68
N GLN A 63 10.36 11.97 8.38
CA GLN A 63 11.30 12.59 7.45
C GLN A 63 11.02 14.08 7.25
N ALA A 64 9.76 14.52 7.24
CA ALA A 64 9.42 15.94 7.16
C ALA A 64 9.97 16.71 8.37
N ILE A 65 9.87 16.15 9.57
CA ILE A 65 10.43 16.73 10.80
C ILE A 65 11.95 16.85 10.71
N ILE A 66 12.65 15.75 10.36
CA ILE A 66 14.12 15.74 10.22
C ILE A 66 14.58 16.80 9.22
N ASN A 67 13.88 16.92 8.10
CA ASN A 67 14.25 17.84 7.02
C ASN A 67 13.69 19.26 7.21
N LYS A 68 13.05 19.56 8.36
CA LYS A 68 12.45 20.87 8.67
C LYS A 68 11.45 21.34 7.61
N ILE A 69 10.73 20.40 7.00
CA ILE A 69 9.68 20.66 6.03
C ILE A 69 8.42 21.03 6.80
N LYS A 70 7.89 22.24 6.58
CA LYS A 70 6.62 22.68 7.14
C LYS A 70 5.48 22.02 6.36
N LEU A 71 4.76 21.10 7.00
CA LEU A 71 3.58 20.48 6.43
C LEU A 71 2.35 21.39 6.57
N GLU A 72 1.56 21.45 5.51
CA GLU A 72 0.26 22.12 5.46
C GLU A 72 -0.87 21.09 5.45
N SER A 73 -2.11 21.50 5.73
CA SER A 73 -3.28 20.60 5.76
C SER A 73 -3.42 19.74 4.49
N ARG A 74 -3.09 20.30 3.31
CA ARG A 74 -3.10 19.57 2.03
C ARG A 74 -2.09 18.42 1.94
N ASP A 75 -0.99 18.49 2.69
CA ASP A 75 0.05 17.46 2.67
C ASP A 75 -0.41 16.20 3.41
N TYR A 76 -1.17 16.38 4.49
CA TYR A 76 -1.81 15.27 5.21
C TYR A 76 -2.84 14.56 4.33
N GLU A 77 -3.62 15.33 3.56
CA GLU A 77 -4.57 14.77 2.61
C GLU A 77 -3.86 14.00 1.50
N ALA A 78 -2.77 14.53 0.96
CA ALA A 78 -1.98 13.84 -0.06
C ALA A 78 -1.39 12.50 0.44
N ILE A 79 -0.92 12.43 1.70
CA ILE A 79 -0.49 11.16 2.31
C ILE A 79 -1.66 10.19 2.47
N ARG A 80 -2.82 10.70 2.89
CA ARG A 80 -4.06 9.90 3.03
C ARG A 80 -4.48 9.32 1.69
N GLU A 81 -4.49 10.13 0.63
CA GLU A 81 -4.83 9.71 -0.73
C GLU A 81 -3.90 8.59 -1.22
N VAL A 82 -2.58 8.71 -1.03
CA VAL A 82 -1.63 7.64 -1.40
C VAL A 82 -1.94 6.32 -0.70
N ASN A 83 -2.30 6.34 0.59
CA ASN A 83 -2.67 5.13 1.31
C ASN A 83 -4.01 4.53 0.84
N LEU A 84 -5.00 5.38 0.54
CA LEU A 84 -6.29 4.93 0.00
C LEU A 84 -6.14 4.32 -1.39
N ASP A 85 -5.32 4.94 -2.25
CA ASP A 85 -5.00 4.44 -3.58
C ASP A 85 -4.30 3.08 -3.49
N ALA A 86 -3.34 2.92 -2.57
CA ALA A 86 -2.65 1.66 -2.35
C ALA A 86 -3.61 0.55 -1.87
N ALA A 87 -4.49 0.85 -0.92
CA ALA A 87 -5.50 -0.09 -0.44
C ALA A 87 -6.48 -0.50 -1.55
N SER A 88 -6.91 0.44 -2.39
CA SER A 88 -7.77 0.16 -3.55
C SER A 88 -7.04 -0.72 -4.57
N LYS A 89 -5.80 -0.39 -4.90
CA LYS A 89 -4.95 -1.12 -5.84
C LYS A 89 -4.70 -2.56 -5.41
N TYR A 90 -4.46 -2.78 -4.11
CA TYR A 90 -4.35 -4.12 -3.53
C TYR A 90 -5.55 -5.02 -3.85
N GLN A 91 -6.76 -4.52 -3.60
CA GLN A 91 -7.98 -5.26 -3.87
C GLN A 91 -8.17 -5.52 -5.37
N GLN A 92 -7.88 -4.51 -6.21
CA GLN A 92 -8.03 -4.62 -7.66
C GLN A 92 -7.06 -5.63 -8.28
N GLU A 93 -5.79 -5.62 -7.88
CA GLU A 93 -4.78 -6.54 -8.41
C GLU A 93 -5.07 -7.98 -8.01
N LEU A 94 -5.45 -8.22 -6.75
CA LEU A 94 -5.87 -9.56 -6.32
C LEU A 94 -7.11 -10.04 -7.05
N LYS A 95 -8.09 -9.16 -7.29
CA LYS A 95 -9.28 -9.48 -8.09
C LYS A 95 -8.90 -9.82 -9.54
N ALA A 96 -8.01 -9.05 -10.16
CA ALA A 96 -7.58 -9.31 -11.53
C ALA A 96 -6.88 -10.66 -11.68
N LEU A 97 -6.14 -11.12 -10.66
CA LEU A 97 -5.57 -12.47 -10.65
C LEU A 97 -6.66 -13.55 -10.61
N PHE A 98 -7.69 -13.34 -9.80
CA PHE A 98 -8.85 -14.24 -9.73
C PHE A 98 -9.61 -14.30 -11.08
N ASP A 99 -9.93 -13.15 -11.67
CA ASP A 99 -10.71 -13.04 -12.90
C ASP A 99 -9.98 -13.61 -14.14
N ARG A 100 -8.64 -13.70 -14.14
CA ARG A 100 -7.87 -14.25 -15.28
C ARG A 100 -7.91 -15.78 -15.38
N ILE A 101 -8.28 -16.45 -14.29
CA ILE A 101 -8.16 -17.90 -14.14
C ILE A 101 -9.53 -18.55 -13.89
N SER A 102 -10.57 -17.74 -13.69
CA SER A 102 -11.98 -18.17 -13.61
C SER A 102 -12.66 -18.12 -14.97
#